data_AF-I9FU82-F1
#
_entry.id   AF-I9FU82-F1
#
_cell.length_a   1.000
_cell.length_b   1.000
_cell.length_c   1.000
_cell.angle_alpha   90.00
_cell.angle_beta   90.00
_cell.angle_gamma   90.00
#
_symmetry.space_group_name_H-M   'P 1'
#
loop_
_entity.id
_entity.type
_entity.pdbx_description
1 polymer ?
#
loop_
_entity_poly.entity_id
_entity_poly.type
_entity_poly.pdbx_seq_one_letter_code
_entity_poly.pdbx_strand_id
1 'polypeptide(L)'
;MYPSVGAGVGICLPNVSDSCFLIIIPGNGCGSCIQEAMDNIREATDTIYVFMCDTEKDFFLLSGGKKSTDFNNLYLDKDKVSARLKMVTTFPMVYFLKDGKYVERRPYQRPTAESRKRMTTLTADKQYIDWGSFRQAEIQEEKVILTNTGTDTLYINAIESSCECTTVQWADPPVPPGECTTLIIHFRAEEKGEFERFIHVHCNVPESPIEISVKGKVQ
;
A
#
# COMPACT_ATOMS: atom_id res chain seq x y z
N MET A 1 21.81 21.64 28.20
CA MET A 1 22.26 22.50 27.08
C MET A 1 22.96 21.58 26.10
N TYR A 2 22.24 21.07 25.09
CA TYR A 2 22.77 20.07 24.17
C TYR A 2 23.48 20.76 22.99
N PRO A 3 24.62 20.24 22.50
CA PRO A 3 25.24 20.74 21.30
C PRO A 3 24.40 20.34 20.09
N SER A 4 24.18 21.30 19.20
CA SER A 4 23.53 21.14 17.90
C SER A 4 24.24 20.10 17.05
N VAL A 5 23.54 19.01 16.76
CA VAL A 5 23.97 17.99 15.79
C VAL A 5 23.87 18.61 14.40
N GLY A 6 25.00 18.71 13.72
CA GLY A 6 25.11 19.25 12.36
C GLY A 6 24.17 18.56 11.39
N ALA A 7 23.61 19.35 10.47
CA ALA A 7 22.69 18.93 9.43
C ALA A 7 23.19 17.66 8.70
N GLY A 8 22.56 16.53 9.01
CA GLY A 8 22.72 15.29 8.26
C GLY A 8 22.14 15.50 6.87
N VAL A 9 22.99 15.38 5.86
CA VAL A 9 22.65 15.50 4.44
C VAL A 9 21.60 14.44 4.11
N GLY A 10 20.33 14.84 4.00
CA GLY A 10 19.31 14.02 3.37
C GLY A 10 19.65 13.85 1.89
N ILE A 11 19.56 12.64 1.37
CA ILE A 11 19.70 12.39 -0.07
C ILE A 11 18.44 12.93 -0.74
N CYS A 12 18.55 14.04 -1.45
CA CYS A 12 17.47 14.61 -2.23
C CYS A 12 17.48 13.96 -3.62
N LEU A 13 16.58 13.00 -3.85
CA LEU A 13 16.37 12.43 -5.18
C LEU A 13 15.28 13.24 -5.89
N PRO A 14 15.54 13.79 -7.09
CA PRO A 14 14.70 14.81 -7.73
C PRO A 14 13.29 14.34 -8.15
N ASN A 15 12.96 13.07 -7.97
CA ASN A 15 11.73 12.44 -8.49
C ASN A 15 10.91 11.70 -7.41
N VAL A 16 11.18 11.93 -6.13
CA VAL A 16 10.51 11.22 -5.03
C VAL A 16 9.38 12.08 -4.48
N SER A 17 8.15 11.54 -4.45
CA SER A 17 6.97 12.19 -3.87
C SER A 17 7.10 12.44 -2.37
N ASP A 18 6.28 13.36 -1.83
CA ASP A 18 6.27 13.75 -0.40
C ASP A 18 6.03 12.56 0.56
N SER A 19 5.41 11.49 0.03
CA SER A 19 5.38 10.16 0.65
C SER A 19 6.23 9.21 -0.17
N CYS A 20 7.18 8.52 0.47
CA CYS A 20 8.07 7.58 -0.20
C CYS A 20 8.36 6.36 0.65
N PHE A 21 8.69 5.26 -0.03
CA PHE A 21 9.08 4.01 0.61
C PHE A 21 10.59 3.81 0.52
N LEU A 22 11.20 3.42 1.64
CA LEU A 22 12.57 2.93 1.68
C LEU A 22 12.55 1.42 1.88
N ILE A 23 13.09 0.65 0.94
CA ILE A 23 13.16 -0.81 1.04
C ILE A 23 14.60 -1.21 1.36
N ILE A 24 14.83 -1.77 2.53
CA ILE A 24 16.15 -2.23 2.97
C ILE A 24 16.31 -3.70 2.65
N ILE A 25 17.32 -4.01 1.84
CA ILE A 25 17.66 -5.37 1.41
C ILE A 25 18.99 -5.78 2.06
N PRO A 26 18.99 -6.82 2.90
CA PRO A 26 20.23 -7.36 3.45
C PRO A 26 21.03 -8.09 2.37
N GLY A 27 22.30 -7.71 2.18
CA GLY A 27 23.21 -8.35 1.22
C GLY A 27 23.72 -9.73 1.64
N ASN A 28 23.34 -10.22 2.83
CA ASN A 28 23.50 -11.61 3.24
C ASN A 28 22.19 -12.42 3.12
N GLY A 29 21.18 -11.86 2.44
CA GLY A 29 19.90 -12.52 2.20
C GLY A 29 20.01 -13.71 1.25
N CYS A 30 18.97 -14.54 1.23
CA CYS A 30 18.87 -15.67 0.31
C CYS A 30 18.97 -15.20 -1.16
N GLY A 31 19.65 -15.94 -2.04
CA GLY A 31 19.87 -15.50 -3.43
C GLY A 31 18.58 -15.20 -4.20
N SER A 32 17.48 -15.92 -3.91
CA SER A 32 16.16 -15.65 -4.48
C SER A 32 15.55 -14.34 -3.99
N CYS A 33 15.80 -13.96 -2.73
CA CYS A 33 15.35 -12.70 -2.13
C CYS A 33 16.01 -11.49 -2.82
N ILE A 34 17.29 -11.63 -3.16
CA ILE A 34 18.09 -10.59 -3.81
C ILE A 34 17.67 -10.44 -5.27
N GLN A 35 17.57 -11.54 -6.01
CA GLN A 35 17.15 -11.50 -7.42
C GLN A 35 15.76 -10.90 -7.58
N GLU A 36 14.81 -11.25 -6.71
CA GLU A 36 13.47 -10.67 -6.71
C GLU A 36 13.50 -9.14 -6.47
N ALA A 37 14.28 -8.69 -5.49
CA ALA A 37 14.43 -7.26 -5.26
C ALA A 37 15.04 -6.54 -6.47
N MET A 38 16.00 -7.15 -7.16
CA MET A 38 16.63 -6.61 -8.38
C MET A 38 15.63 -6.44 -9.54
N ASP A 39 14.68 -7.35 -9.70
CA ASP A 39 13.64 -7.23 -10.73
C ASP A 39 12.70 -6.04 -10.42
N ASN A 40 12.44 -5.80 -9.14
CA ASN A 40 11.46 -4.81 -8.66
C ASN A 40 12.01 -3.38 -8.67
N ILE A 41 13.32 -3.22 -8.42
CA ILE A 41 14.03 -1.93 -8.48
C ILE A 41 13.87 -1.27 -9.86
N ARG A 42 13.84 -2.05 -10.94
CA ARG A 42 13.75 -1.54 -12.32
C ARG A 42 12.43 -0.85 -12.65
N GLU A 43 11.37 -1.19 -11.93
CA GLU A 43 10.00 -0.84 -12.33
C GLU A 43 9.40 0.33 -11.53
N ALA A 44 9.89 0.54 -10.30
CA ALA A 44 9.37 1.51 -9.34
C ALA A 44 10.03 2.89 -9.47
N THR A 45 9.23 3.96 -9.42
CA THR A 45 9.71 5.36 -9.56
C THR A 45 9.57 6.19 -8.28
N ASP A 46 8.79 5.71 -7.31
CA ASP A 46 8.42 6.34 -6.04
C ASP A 46 9.10 5.67 -4.81
N THR A 47 9.97 4.70 -5.05
CA THR A 47 10.57 3.84 -4.03
C THR A 47 12.08 3.89 -4.12
N ILE A 48 12.74 4.15 -2.98
CA ILE A 48 14.19 4.09 -2.84
C ILE A 48 14.56 2.72 -2.27
N TYR A 49 15.43 2.01 -2.96
CA TYR A 49 15.97 0.74 -2.48
C TYR A 49 17.34 0.95 -1.85
N VAL A 50 17.56 0.39 -0.68
CA VAL A 50 18.84 0.40 0.02
C VAL A 50 19.36 -1.02 0.10
N PHE A 51 20.47 -1.28 -0.58
CA PHE A 51 21.12 -2.58 -0.57
C PHE A 51 22.33 -2.54 0.34
N MET A 52 22.34 -3.38 1.37
CA MET A 52 23.41 -3.41 2.36
C MET A 52 24.52 -4.35 1.92
N CYS A 53 25.66 -3.81 1.53
CA CYS A 53 26.75 -4.60 0.98
C CYS A 53 28.09 -3.87 1.18
N ASP A 54 29.14 -4.61 1.55
CA ASP A 54 30.43 -4.01 1.88
C ASP A 54 31.15 -3.46 0.63
N THR A 55 30.95 -4.05 -0.55
CA THR A 55 31.61 -3.59 -1.79
C THR A 55 30.70 -3.65 -3.03
N GLU A 56 31.08 -2.90 -4.09
CA GLU A 56 30.44 -3.01 -5.42
C GLU A 56 30.61 -4.40 -6.04
N LYS A 57 31.74 -5.07 -5.76
CA LYS A 57 32.02 -6.40 -6.29
C LYS A 57 31.07 -7.43 -5.70
N ASP A 58 30.82 -7.34 -4.40
CA ASP A 58 29.90 -8.22 -3.70
C ASP A 58 28.46 -7.99 -4.21
N PHE A 59 28.06 -6.73 -4.41
CA PHE A 59 26.78 -6.40 -5.05
C PHE A 59 26.67 -7.00 -6.46
N PHE A 60 27.72 -6.87 -7.28
CA PHE A 60 27.74 -7.43 -8.62
C PHE A 60 27.52 -8.95 -8.63
N LEU A 61 28.16 -9.67 -7.69
CA LEU A 61 27.98 -11.12 -7.56
C LEU A 61 26.56 -11.48 -7.11
N LEU A 62 26.04 -10.79 -6.11
CA LEU A 62 24.72 -11.04 -5.52
C LEU A 62 23.57 -10.70 -6.49
N SER A 63 23.74 -9.66 -7.30
CA SER A 63 22.73 -9.19 -8.27
C SER A 63 22.74 -9.93 -9.61
N GLY A 64 23.53 -11.00 -9.74
CA GLY A 64 23.64 -11.74 -11.01
C GLY A 64 24.35 -10.94 -12.11
N GLY A 65 25.33 -10.12 -11.74
CA GLY A 65 26.17 -9.36 -12.68
C GLY A 65 25.63 -7.99 -13.06
N LYS A 66 24.79 -7.36 -12.23
CA LYS A 66 24.33 -5.98 -12.43
C LYS A 66 25.22 -4.99 -11.70
N LYS A 67 25.31 -3.76 -12.22
CA LYS A 67 26.02 -2.67 -11.54
C LYS A 67 25.00 -1.79 -10.81
N SER A 68 25.39 -1.26 -9.66
CA SER A 68 24.54 -0.35 -8.88
C SER A 68 24.10 0.87 -9.70
N THR A 69 24.99 1.36 -10.58
CA THR A 69 24.76 2.45 -11.52
C THR A 69 23.70 2.17 -12.58
N ASP A 70 23.25 0.91 -12.73
CA ASP A 70 22.20 0.55 -13.68
C ASP A 70 20.79 0.95 -13.16
N PHE A 71 20.70 1.47 -11.92
CA PHE A 71 19.45 1.76 -11.23
C PHE A 71 19.46 3.18 -10.65
N ASN A 72 18.48 4.00 -11.03
CA ASN A 72 18.41 5.42 -10.60
C ASN A 72 17.82 5.61 -9.19
N ASN A 73 17.23 4.56 -8.63
CA ASN A 73 16.52 4.52 -7.35
C ASN A 73 17.14 3.55 -6.35
N LEU A 74 18.40 3.14 -6.58
CA LEU A 74 19.15 2.23 -5.73
C LEU A 74 20.29 2.96 -5.03
N TYR A 75 20.35 2.81 -3.71
CA TYR A 75 21.47 3.23 -2.88
C TYR A 75 22.20 2.00 -2.34
N LEU A 76 23.50 1.94 -2.56
CA LEU A 76 24.36 0.89 -2.02
C LEU A 76 24.97 1.35 -0.69
N ASP A 77 24.51 0.78 0.43
CA ASP A 77 24.96 1.14 1.77
C ASP A 77 26.28 0.43 2.15
N LYS A 78 27.39 0.96 1.63
CA LYS A 78 28.76 0.51 1.93
C LYS A 78 29.26 1.01 3.29
N ASP A 79 28.76 2.16 3.72
CA ASP A 79 29.20 2.86 4.93
C ASP A 79 28.40 2.45 6.19
N LYS A 80 27.51 1.46 6.05
CA LYS A 80 26.68 0.90 7.13
C LYS A 80 25.81 1.99 7.79
N VAL A 81 25.35 2.96 7.00
CA VAL A 81 24.47 4.05 7.42
C VAL A 81 23.15 3.48 7.95
N SER A 82 22.55 2.51 7.27
CA SER A 82 21.31 1.89 7.71
C SER A 82 21.47 1.16 9.05
N ALA A 83 22.64 0.56 9.30
CA ALA A 83 22.98 -0.06 10.60
C ALA A 83 23.07 0.98 11.71
N ARG A 84 23.74 2.11 11.45
CA ARG A 84 23.84 3.21 12.41
C ARG A 84 22.48 3.82 12.74
N LEU A 85 21.58 3.88 11.76
CA LEU A 85 20.19 4.32 11.92
C LEU A 85 19.27 3.25 12.53
N LYS A 86 19.79 2.06 12.88
CA LYS A 86 19.04 0.92 13.42
C LYS A 86 17.91 0.43 12.51
N MET A 87 18.08 0.56 11.21
CA MET A 87 17.10 0.14 10.20
C MET A 87 17.38 -1.27 9.64
N VAL A 88 18.33 -2.00 10.23
CA VAL A 88 18.80 -3.30 9.73
C VAL A 88 18.00 -4.43 10.35
N THR A 89 17.59 -5.38 9.51
CA THR A 89 16.96 -6.63 9.97
C THR A 89 17.49 -7.81 9.15
N THR A 90 17.19 -9.04 9.59
CA THR A 90 17.63 -10.28 8.94
C THR A 90 16.83 -10.62 7.67
N PHE A 91 15.73 -9.91 7.43
CA PHE A 91 14.89 -10.02 6.24
C PHE A 91 14.70 -8.65 5.59
N PRO A 92 14.30 -8.57 4.31
CA PRO A 92 14.06 -7.28 3.70
C PRO A 92 12.86 -6.59 4.37
N MET A 93 12.91 -5.26 4.48
CA MET A 93 11.90 -4.45 5.19
C MET A 93 11.51 -3.23 4.37
N VAL A 94 10.24 -2.84 4.46
CA VAL A 94 9.70 -1.59 3.90
C VAL A 94 9.55 -0.59 5.03
N TYR A 95 10.10 0.61 4.85
CA TYR A 95 9.97 1.75 5.76
C TYR A 95 9.14 2.82 5.07
N PHE A 96 8.03 3.21 5.68
CA PHE A 96 7.18 4.28 5.18
C PHE A 96 7.65 5.62 5.75
N LEU A 97 7.93 6.56 4.86
CA LEU A 97 8.33 7.92 5.20
C LEU A 97 7.25 8.91 4.73
N LYS A 98 6.90 9.86 5.62
CA LYS A 98 6.02 10.99 5.31
C LYS A 98 6.79 12.28 5.60
N ASP A 99 6.95 13.14 4.59
CA ASP A 99 7.73 14.38 4.69
C ASP A 99 9.18 14.13 5.18
N GLY A 100 9.78 13.02 4.72
CA GLY A 100 11.12 12.58 5.13
C GLY A 100 11.21 12.04 6.57
N LYS A 101 10.10 11.91 7.30
CA LYS A 101 10.06 11.35 8.66
C LYS A 101 9.57 9.92 8.65
N TYR A 102 10.22 9.07 9.45
CA TYR A 102 9.81 7.69 9.67
C TYR A 102 8.43 7.62 10.33
N VAL A 103 7.52 6.85 9.74
CA VAL A 103 6.18 6.58 10.26
C VAL A 103 6.12 5.16 10.80
N GLU A 104 6.33 4.18 9.93
CA GLU A 104 6.23 2.76 10.27
C GLU A 104 7.13 1.88 9.39
N ARG A 105 7.29 0.61 9.79
CA ARG A 105 7.98 -0.40 9.00
C ARG A 105 7.20 -1.70 8.99
N ARG A 106 7.28 -2.43 7.88
CA ARG A 106 6.71 -3.76 7.71
C ARG A 106 7.67 -4.69 7.00
N PRO A 107 7.59 -6.02 7.21
CA PRO A 107 8.33 -6.99 6.40
C PRO A 107 8.12 -6.69 4.92
N TYR A 108 9.19 -6.84 4.14
CA TYR A 108 9.05 -6.88 2.69
C TYR A 108 8.26 -8.13 2.34
N GLN A 109 6.98 -7.93 2.05
CA GLN A 109 6.10 -8.99 1.57
C GLN A 109 6.19 -9.00 0.05
N ARG A 110 6.38 -10.19 -0.53
CA ARG A 110 6.32 -10.48 -1.97
C ARG A 110 5.16 -9.72 -2.60
N PRO A 111 5.41 -8.67 -3.40
CA PRO A 111 4.38 -8.13 -4.25
C PRO A 111 4.25 -9.10 -5.43
N THR A 112 3.08 -9.69 -5.61
CA THR A 112 2.80 -10.57 -6.76
C THR A 112 3.04 -9.82 -8.08
N ALA A 113 3.30 -10.55 -9.17
CA ALA A 113 3.63 -9.98 -10.49
C ALA A 113 2.55 -9.02 -11.05
N GLU A 114 1.37 -8.97 -10.45
CA GLU A 114 0.25 -8.10 -10.84
C GLU A 114 0.27 -6.73 -10.16
N SER A 115 0.93 -6.58 -9.00
CA SER A 115 0.71 -5.43 -8.12
C SER A 115 1.57 -4.20 -8.44
N ARG A 116 2.38 -4.21 -9.51
CA ARG A 116 3.47 -3.22 -9.68
C ARG A 116 3.26 -2.13 -10.74
N LYS A 117 2.28 -2.20 -11.65
CA LYS A 117 2.15 -1.12 -12.68
C LYS A 117 0.83 -1.05 -13.44
N ARG A 118 -0.26 -1.47 -12.83
CA ARG A 118 -1.56 -1.57 -13.47
C ARG A 118 -2.55 -0.69 -12.74
N MET A 119 -2.32 0.62 -12.71
CA MET A 119 -3.30 1.53 -12.13
C MET A 119 -4.48 1.62 -13.10
N THR A 120 -5.70 1.57 -12.58
CA THR A 120 -6.91 1.75 -13.38
C THR A 120 -7.77 2.88 -12.81
N THR A 121 -8.93 3.11 -13.39
CA THR A 121 -9.94 4.02 -12.86
C THR A 121 -11.22 3.22 -12.59
N LEU A 122 -12.03 3.69 -11.66
CA LEU A 122 -13.31 3.06 -11.37
C LEU A 122 -14.40 4.10 -11.18
N THR A 123 -15.64 3.65 -11.29
CA THR A 123 -16.82 4.39 -10.84
C THR A 123 -17.64 3.52 -9.91
N ALA A 124 -18.17 4.11 -8.84
CA ALA A 124 -19.18 3.50 -8.01
C ALA A 124 -20.56 4.02 -8.44
N ASP A 125 -21.57 3.15 -8.51
CA ASP A 125 -22.96 3.56 -8.79
C ASP A 125 -23.53 4.44 -7.66
N LYS A 126 -23.07 4.22 -6.42
CA LYS A 126 -23.36 5.04 -5.25
C LYS A 126 -22.23 4.99 -4.23
N GLN A 127 -22.01 6.12 -3.57
CA GLN A 127 -21.10 6.26 -2.43
C GLN A 127 -21.82 6.76 -1.18
N TYR A 128 -23.14 6.92 -1.26
CA TYR A 128 -23.97 7.40 -0.16
C TYR A 128 -25.24 6.58 -0.07
N ILE A 129 -25.47 5.97 1.09
CA ILE A 129 -26.60 5.10 1.36
C ILE A 129 -27.34 5.64 2.59
N ASP A 130 -28.65 5.84 2.44
CA ASP A 130 -29.54 6.25 3.53
C ASP A 130 -30.63 5.19 3.69
N TRP A 131 -30.56 4.39 4.76
CA TRP A 131 -31.59 3.40 5.07
C TRP A 131 -32.82 3.99 5.77
N GLY A 132 -32.83 5.31 6.00
CA GLY A 132 -33.92 5.97 6.70
C GLY A 132 -34.08 5.41 8.12
N SER A 133 -35.32 5.19 8.54
CA SER A 133 -35.63 4.64 9.86
C SER A 133 -36.04 3.17 9.79
N PHE A 134 -35.44 2.33 10.65
CA PHE A 134 -35.73 0.89 10.72
C PHE A 134 -35.63 0.36 12.15
N ARG A 135 -36.20 -0.83 12.39
CA ARG A 135 -36.18 -1.45 13.73
C ARG A 135 -34.84 -2.12 14.00
N GLN A 136 -34.39 -2.12 15.25
CA GLN A 136 -33.11 -2.72 15.64
C GLN A 136 -32.91 -4.20 15.21
N ALA A 137 -33.98 -4.99 15.14
CA ALA A 137 -33.91 -6.40 14.73
C ALA A 137 -33.76 -6.59 13.21
N GLU A 138 -33.97 -5.55 12.41
CA GLU A 138 -33.89 -5.61 10.96
C GLU A 138 -32.44 -5.50 10.50
N ILE A 139 -32.04 -6.42 9.61
CA ILE A 139 -30.75 -6.35 8.91
C ILE A 139 -30.99 -5.53 7.65
N GLN A 140 -30.22 -4.47 7.48
CA GLN A 140 -30.23 -3.71 6.22
C GLN A 140 -29.22 -4.32 5.26
N GLU A 141 -29.60 -4.42 4.00
CA GLU A 141 -28.76 -4.90 2.91
C GLU A 141 -28.78 -3.87 1.78
N GLU A 142 -27.63 -3.56 1.20
CA GLU A 142 -27.53 -2.69 0.04
C GLU A 142 -26.43 -3.18 -0.91
N LYS A 143 -26.66 -3.07 -2.22
CA LYS A 143 -25.72 -3.51 -3.24
C LYS A 143 -25.07 -2.34 -3.95
N VAL A 144 -23.76 -2.16 -3.82
CA VAL A 144 -22.97 -1.14 -4.53
C VAL A 144 -22.21 -1.80 -5.67
N ILE A 145 -22.31 -1.24 -6.87
CA ILE A 145 -21.63 -1.74 -8.05
C ILE A 145 -20.40 -0.86 -8.32
N LEU A 146 -19.23 -1.50 -8.33
CA LEU A 146 -17.99 -0.87 -8.75
C LEU A 146 -17.69 -1.30 -10.19
N THR A 147 -17.58 -0.33 -11.09
CA THR A 147 -17.27 -0.56 -12.51
C THR A 147 -15.85 -0.13 -12.79
N ASN A 148 -15.06 -1.01 -13.41
CA ASN A 148 -13.72 -0.67 -13.87
C ASN A 148 -13.80 0.13 -15.19
N THR A 149 -13.54 1.43 -15.11
CA THR A 149 -13.64 2.35 -16.25
C THR A 149 -12.30 2.60 -16.94
N GLY A 150 -11.21 2.08 -16.39
CA GLY A 150 -9.88 2.29 -16.93
C GLY A 150 -9.50 1.26 -17.99
N THR A 151 -8.21 1.23 -18.30
CA THR A 151 -7.64 0.37 -19.34
C THR A 151 -6.91 -0.84 -18.79
N ASP A 152 -6.85 -0.97 -17.46
CA ASP A 152 -6.19 -2.05 -16.77
C ASP A 152 -7.12 -2.75 -15.77
N THR A 153 -6.73 -3.91 -15.26
CA THR A 153 -7.52 -4.72 -14.33
C THR A 153 -7.61 -4.04 -12.96
N LEU A 154 -8.82 -3.95 -12.43
CA LEU A 154 -9.09 -3.46 -11.08
C LEU A 154 -8.92 -4.61 -10.07
N TYR A 155 -8.11 -4.38 -9.05
CA TYR A 155 -7.88 -5.25 -7.91
C TYR A 155 -8.36 -4.54 -6.65
N ILE A 156 -9.28 -5.18 -5.91
CA ILE A 156 -9.67 -4.75 -4.57
C ILE A 156 -8.73 -5.44 -3.58
N ASN A 157 -7.90 -4.65 -2.90
CA ASN A 157 -6.89 -5.15 -1.97
C ASN A 157 -7.44 -5.41 -0.56
N ALA A 158 -8.38 -4.56 -0.12
CA ALA A 158 -9.02 -4.66 1.18
C ALA A 158 -10.31 -3.82 1.21
N ILE A 159 -11.24 -4.20 2.08
CA ILE A 159 -12.39 -3.38 2.45
C ILE A 159 -12.41 -3.26 3.97
N GLU A 160 -12.38 -2.02 4.46
CA GLU A 160 -12.42 -1.70 5.89
C GLU A 160 -13.75 -1.01 6.22
N SER A 161 -14.40 -1.41 7.32
CA SER A 161 -15.58 -0.72 7.84
C SER A 161 -15.24 -0.04 9.16
N SER A 162 -15.89 1.10 9.44
CA SER A 162 -15.65 1.83 10.69
C SER A 162 -16.20 1.14 11.95
N CYS A 163 -16.88 -0.01 11.81
CA CYS A 163 -17.56 -0.74 12.88
C CYS A 163 -17.81 -2.20 12.47
N GLU A 164 -17.73 -3.13 13.43
CA GLU A 164 -18.06 -4.55 13.24
C GLU A 164 -19.55 -4.78 12.91
N CYS A 165 -20.41 -3.81 13.24
CA CYS A 165 -21.83 -3.77 12.89
C CYS A 165 -22.11 -3.67 11.38
N THR A 166 -21.11 -3.32 10.57
CA THR A 166 -21.17 -3.27 9.11
C THR A 166 -20.24 -4.33 8.52
N THR A 167 -20.78 -5.25 7.73
CA THR A 167 -20.02 -6.27 7.00
C THR A 167 -20.23 -6.10 5.51
N VAL A 168 -19.18 -6.37 4.72
CA VAL A 168 -19.22 -6.25 3.27
C VAL A 168 -18.82 -7.59 2.66
N GLN A 169 -19.67 -8.12 1.80
CA GLN A 169 -19.37 -9.28 0.98
C GLN A 169 -19.10 -8.82 -0.44
N TRP A 170 -18.05 -9.34 -1.06
CA TRP A 170 -17.76 -9.11 -2.47
C TRP A 170 -17.20 -10.38 -3.07
N ALA A 171 -17.39 -10.54 -4.39
CA ALA A 171 -16.62 -11.53 -5.10
C ALA A 171 -15.18 -11.01 -5.21
N ASP A 172 -14.20 -11.86 -4.93
CA ASP A 172 -12.76 -11.54 -4.94
C ASP A 172 -12.03 -11.78 -6.28
N PRO A 173 -12.62 -11.61 -7.50
CA PRO A 173 -11.83 -11.72 -8.70
C PRO A 173 -11.22 -10.36 -9.11
N PRO A 174 -10.11 -10.39 -9.86
CA PRO A 174 -9.72 -9.26 -10.69
C PRO A 174 -10.91 -8.84 -11.56
N VAL A 175 -11.19 -7.54 -11.64
CA VAL A 175 -12.25 -6.96 -12.46
C VAL A 175 -11.62 -6.42 -13.75
N PRO A 176 -11.80 -7.08 -14.91
CA PRO A 176 -11.23 -6.61 -16.18
C PRO A 176 -11.73 -5.22 -16.59
N PRO A 177 -11.06 -4.53 -17.53
CA PRO A 177 -11.54 -3.28 -18.11
C PRO A 177 -12.97 -3.40 -18.65
N GLY A 178 -13.86 -2.49 -18.26
CA GLY A 178 -15.27 -2.46 -18.69
C GLY A 178 -16.21 -3.38 -17.91
N GLU A 179 -15.68 -4.26 -17.05
CA GLU A 179 -16.47 -5.15 -16.20
C GLU A 179 -16.77 -4.49 -14.85
N CYS A 180 -17.68 -5.10 -14.08
CA CYS A 180 -18.05 -4.63 -12.75
C CYS A 180 -18.01 -5.74 -11.69
N THR A 181 -17.88 -5.33 -10.43
CA THR A 181 -18.08 -6.18 -9.26
C THR A 181 -19.12 -5.55 -8.33
N THR A 182 -19.78 -6.38 -7.52
CA THR A 182 -20.82 -5.95 -6.59
C THR A 182 -20.34 -6.15 -5.15
N LEU A 183 -20.41 -5.07 -4.36
CA LEU A 183 -20.29 -5.09 -2.92
C LEU A 183 -21.70 -5.25 -2.33
N ILE A 184 -21.92 -6.27 -1.52
CA ILE A 184 -23.15 -6.48 -0.76
C ILE A 184 -22.87 -6.07 0.68
N ILE A 185 -23.41 -4.92 1.08
CA ILE A 185 -23.23 -4.33 2.39
C ILE A 185 -24.36 -4.81 3.29
N HIS A 186 -24.02 -5.40 4.43
CA HIS A 186 -24.96 -5.81 5.46
C HIS A 186 -24.70 -5.00 6.72
N PHE A 187 -25.75 -4.45 7.31
CA PHE A 187 -25.69 -3.75 8.58
C PHE A 187 -26.63 -4.36 9.61
N ARG A 188 -26.10 -4.55 10.81
CA ARG A 188 -26.86 -4.97 11.98
C ARG A 188 -26.69 -3.92 13.07
N ALA A 189 -27.79 -3.30 13.46
CA ALA A 189 -27.77 -2.30 14.51
C ALA A 189 -27.42 -2.91 15.88
N GLU A 190 -26.42 -2.34 16.55
CA GLU A 190 -26.08 -2.66 17.94
C GLU A 190 -26.86 -1.79 18.92
N GLU A 191 -27.04 -0.51 18.59
CA GLU A 191 -27.70 0.49 19.43
C GLU A 191 -28.79 1.25 18.66
N LYS A 192 -29.71 1.85 19.42
CA LYS A 192 -30.75 2.74 18.88
C LYS A 192 -30.21 4.14 18.65
N GLY A 193 -30.81 4.87 17.72
CA GLY A 193 -30.44 6.25 17.43
C GLY A 193 -29.93 6.46 16.01
N GLU A 194 -29.47 7.67 15.74
CA GLU A 194 -28.92 8.05 14.45
C GLU A 194 -27.47 7.59 14.34
N PHE A 195 -27.08 7.12 13.15
CA PHE A 195 -25.73 6.68 12.89
C PHE A 195 -25.26 7.13 11.50
N GLU A 196 -23.95 7.27 11.39
CA GLU A 196 -23.22 7.39 10.13
C GLU A 196 -21.96 6.52 10.23
N ARG A 197 -21.72 5.70 9.22
CA ARG A 197 -20.60 4.77 9.13
C ARG A 197 -19.95 4.87 7.76
N PHE A 198 -18.67 4.54 7.71
CA PHE A 198 -17.88 4.62 6.49
C PHE A 198 -17.33 3.25 6.15
N ILE A 199 -17.31 2.95 4.86
CA ILE A 199 -16.69 1.78 4.28
C ILE A 199 -15.60 2.28 3.32
N HIS A 200 -14.36 1.86 3.55
CA HIS A 200 -13.19 2.23 2.76
C HIS A 200 -12.77 1.05 1.89
N VAL A 201 -12.85 1.22 0.58
CA VAL A 201 -12.47 0.21 -0.42
C VAL A 201 -11.08 0.55 -0.95
N HIS A 202 -10.09 -0.23 -0.54
CA HIS A 202 -8.71 -0.10 -0.99
C HIS A 202 -8.51 -0.87 -2.29
N CYS A 203 -8.13 -0.17 -3.35
CA CYS A 203 -7.88 -0.75 -4.67
C CYS A 203 -6.75 -0.03 -5.41
N ASN A 204 -6.33 -0.56 -6.56
CA ASN A 204 -5.31 -0.01 -7.45
C ASN A 204 -5.85 1.12 -8.37
N VAL A 205 -6.50 2.12 -7.77
CA VAL A 205 -6.91 3.36 -8.45
C VAL A 205 -6.30 4.58 -7.77
N PRO A 206 -6.09 5.71 -8.48
CA PRO A 206 -5.51 6.93 -7.89
C PRO A 206 -6.30 7.49 -6.71
N GLU A 207 -7.63 7.32 -6.73
CA GLU A 207 -8.55 7.83 -5.72
C GLU A 207 -8.68 6.92 -4.49
N SER A 208 -7.91 5.83 -4.43
CA SER A 208 -7.94 4.86 -3.33
C SER A 208 -7.49 5.49 -2.00
N PRO A 209 -8.21 5.25 -0.89
CA PRO A 209 -9.41 4.42 -0.79
C PRO A 209 -10.68 5.13 -1.29
N ILE A 210 -11.55 4.37 -1.93
CA ILE A 210 -12.91 4.83 -2.24
C ILE A 210 -13.76 4.74 -0.98
N GLU A 211 -14.36 5.85 -0.58
CA GLU A 211 -15.24 5.92 0.58
C GLU A 211 -16.72 5.74 0.18
N ILE A 212 -17.45 4.92 0.94
CA ILE A 212 -18.91 4.79 0.88
C ILE A 212 -19.45 5.14 2.27
N SER A 213 -20.27 6.19 2.36
CA SER A 213 -20.97 6.60 3.58
C SER A 213 -22.34 5.93 3.66
N VAL A 214 -22.67 5.44 4.85
CA VAL A 214 -23.92 4.77 5.17
C VAL A 214 -24.51 5.39 6.42
N LYS A 215 -25.77 5.82 6.35
CA LYS A 215 -26.46 6.43 7.48
C LYS A 215 -27.89 5.92 7.64
N GLY A 216 -28.45 6.19 8.80
CA GLY A 216 -29.84 5.89 9.11
C GLY A 216 -30.19 6.16 10.57
N LYS A 217 -31.36 5.67 10.97
CA LYS A 217 -31.91 5.81 12.32
C LYS A 217 -32.53 4.51 12.79
N VAL A 218 -31.99 3.96 13.88
CA VAL A 218 -32.48 2.73 14.50
C VAL A 218 -33.52 3.06 15.56
N GLN A 219 -34.68 2.39 15.53
CA GLN A 219 -35.80 2.57 16.46
C GLN A 219 -36.05 1.34 17.36
#